data_AF-A0A450U7V8-F1
#
_entry.id   AF-A0A450U7V8-F1
#
_cell.length_a   1.000
_cell.length_b   1.000
_cell.length_c   1.000
_cell.angle_alpha   90.00
_cell.angle_beta   90.00
_cell.angle_gamma   90.00
#
_symmetry.space_group_name_H-M   'P 1'
#
loop_
_entity.id
_entity.type
_entity.pdbx_description
1 polymer ?
#
loop_
_entity_poly.entity_id
_entity_poly.type
_entity_poly.pdbx_seq_one_letter_code
_entity_poly.pdbx_strand_id
1 'polypeptide(L)'
;MTLSLKKILAVGMGVVIPVSITAILYVIRQPTVQGIANKESLMMRLNELGSAALAEGRLEVAKDYHQRAPMIGKELDDERGIAISLIDLGLVANLRKKTGKAEEYYQQAFTIREKSGYKEGLARSLFGFGLLSLNRKDPATARDHFQRSLRLFDEVGATLESEDVRSFMRKELNSQLMPPEQARESCLFGPERGLDRPGAE
;
A
#
# COMPACT_ATOMS: atom_id res chain seq x y z
N MET A 1 29.48 3.51 -60.28
CA MET A 1 28.31 2.88 -59.63
C MET A 1 27.47 3.98 -58.99
N THR A 2 26.41 4.39 -59.67
CA THR A 2 25.44 5.41 -59.23
C THR A 2 24.44 4.78 -58.27
N LEU A 3 24.64 4.92 -56.96
CA LEU A 3 23.61 4.54 -55.98
C LEU A 3 22.56 5.65 -55.88
N SER A 4 21.35 5.27 -56.27
CA SER A 4 20.16 6.10 -56.43
C SER A 4 19.67 6.67 -55.09
N LEU A 5 19.87 7.97 -54.89
CA LEU A 5 19.10 8.80 -53.96
C LEU A 5 17.64 8.83 -54.46
N LYS A 6 16.75 8.00 -53.90
CA LYS A 6 15.29 8.23 -53.91
C LYS A 6 14.58 7.14 -53.11
N LYS A 7 14.34 7.42 -51.83
CA LYS A 7 13.14 7.02 -51.06
C LYS A 7 13.20 7.68 -49.67
N ILE A 8 13.19 9.01 -49.67
CA ILE A 8 12.74 9.81 -48.53
C ILE A 8 11.33 10.26 -48.92
N LEU A 9 10.31 9.50 -48.50
CA LEU A 9 8.93 9.97 -48.39
C LEU A 9 8.66 10.07 -46.88
N ALA A 10 8.70 11.27 -46.29
CA ALA A 10 7.63 12.27 -46.29
C ALA A 10 6.61 12.02 -45.16
N VAL A 11 6.92 12.56 -43.98
CA VAL A 11 5.92 13.21 -43.12
C VAL A 11 6.51 14.60 -42.81
N GLY A 12 5.71 15.64 -43.02
CA GLY A 12 6.11 17.04 -43.08
C GLY A 12 6.69 17.61 -41.77
N MET A 13 7.42 18.72 -41.94
CA MET A 13 8.23 19.47 -40.95
C MET A 13 9.64 18.90 -40.75
N GLY A 14 10.54 19.25 -41.68
CA GLY A 14 11.94 18.84 -41.72
C GLY A 14 12.83 19.53 -40.69
N VAL A 15 12.82 19.05 -39.45
CA VAL A 15 13.96 19.21 -38.54
C VAL A 15 14.68 17.86 -38.51
N VAL A 16 15.74 17.73 -39.32
CA VAL A 16 16.66 16.59 -39.24
C VAL A 16 17.48 16.79 -37.96
N ILE A 17 17.02 16.25 -36.84
CA ILE A 17 17.78 16.31 -35.58
C ILE A 17 18.98 15.36 -35.73
N PRO A 18 20.23 15.87 -35.78
CA PRO A 18 21.41 15.01 -35.90
C PRO A 18 21.44 14.03 -34.73
N VAL A 19 21.87 12.79 -35.00
CA VAL A 19 21.95 11.71 -33.99
C VAL A 19 22.68 12.16 -32.73
N SER A 20 23.64 13.08 -32.84
CA SER A 20 24.34 13.71 -31.72
C SER A 20 23.43 14.52 -30.80
N ILE A 21 22.47 15.28 -31.32
CA ILE A 21 21.49 16.01 -30.49
C ILE A 21 20.51 15.02 -29.86
N THR A 22 20.06 14.01 -30.59
CA THR A 22 19.25 12.92 -30.01
C THR A 22 20.00 12.19 -28.91
N ALA A 23 21.30 11.94 -29.07
CA ALA A 23 22.16 11.30 -28.07
C ALA A 23 22.43 12.20 -26.86
N ILE A 24 22.64 13.50 -27.04
CA ILE A 24 22.77 14.47 -25.95
C ILE A 24 21.45 14.59 -25.18
N LEU A 25 20.32 14.70 -25.88
CA LEU A 25 18.98 14.68 -25.26
C LEU A 25 18.72 13.35 -24.56
N TYR A 26 19.19 12.22 -25.10
CA TYR A 26 19.08 10.91 -24.48
C TYR A 26 19.90 10.83 -23.19
N VAL A 27 21.15 11.32 -23.19
CA VAL A 27 22.01 11.38 -21.99
C VAL A 27 21.47 12.33 -20.93
N ILE A 28 20.90 13.47 -21.31
CA ILE A 28 20.27 14.43 -20.37
C ILE A 28 18.94 13.87 -19.82
N ARG A 29 18.21 13.09 -20.62
CA ARG A 29 16.93 12.47 -20.23
C ARG A 29 17.12 11.24 -19.34
N GLN A 30 18.27 10.56 -19.40
CA GLN A 30 18.56 9.41 -18.56
C GLN A 30 18.94 9.90 -17.15
N PRO A 31 18.17 9.55 -16.11
CA PRO A 31 18.57 9.87 -14.75
C PRO A 31 19.87 9.11 -14.43
N THR A 32 20.89 9.82 -13.92
CA THR A 32 22.16 9.19 -13.56
C THR A 32 21.95 8.20 -12.42
N VAL A 33 22.63 7.05 -12.43
CA VAL A 33 22.49 6.01 -11.39
C VAL A 33 22.68 6.60 -9.97
N GLN A 34 23.61 7.54 -9.83
CA GLN A 34 23.82 8.26 -8.58
C GLN A 34 22.63 9.18 -8.20
N GLY A 35 22.00 9.82 -9.19
CA GLY A 35 20.82 10.66 -8.98
C GLY A 35 19.57 9.85 -8.61
N ILE A 36 19.39 8.66 -9.20
CA ILE A 36 18.33 7.71 -8.84
C ILE A 36 18.54 7.20 -7.41
N ALA A 37 19.74 6.70 -7.11
CA ALA A 37 20.09 6.18 -5.78
C ALA A 37 19.91 7.23 -4.67
N ASN A 38 20.27 8.49 -4.93
CA ASN A 38 20.07 9.57 -3.97
C ASN A 38 18.59 9.86 -3.71
N LYS A 39 17.73 9.76 -4.74
CA LYS A 39 16.28 9.98 -4.61
C LYS A 39 15.58 8.80 -3.95
N GLU A 40 15.96 7.57 -4.25
CA GLU A 40 15.47 6.36 -3.56
C GLU A 40 15.80 6.42 -2.06
N SER A 41 17.05 6.74 -1.74
CA SER A 41 17.50 6.94 -0.35
C SER A 41 16.70 8.06 0.33
N LEU A 42 16.48 9.19 -0.34
CA LEU A 42 15.67 10.29 0.19
C LEU A 42 14.21 9.86 0.46
N MET A 43 13.61 9.08 -0.44
CA MET A 43 12.24 8.60 -0.26
C MET A 43 12.13 7.64 0.93
N MET A 44 13.07 6.69 1.06
CA MET A 44 13.14 5.78 2.21
C MET A 44 13.27 6.57 3.52
N ARG A 45 14.15 7.57 3.55
CA ARG A 45 14.34 8.44 4.73
C ARG A 45 13.10 9.25 5.09
N LEU A 46 12.37 9.78 4.09
CA LEU A 46 11.12 10.50 4.33
C LEU A 46 10.06 9.58 4.92
N ASN A 47 9.97 8.33 4.45
CA ASN A 47 9.06 7.35 5.03
C ASN A 47 9.44 6.99 6.47
N GLU A 48 10.72 6.72 6.73
CA GLU A 48 11.22 6.44 8.09
C GLU A 48 10.91 7.60 9.07
N LEU A 49 11.21 8.83 8.67
CA LEU A 49 10.95 10.02 9.49
C LEU A 49 9.44 10.26 9.67
N GLY A 50 8.63 10.00 8.65
CA GLY A 50 7.18 10.07 8.72
C GLY A 50 6.59 9.05 9.71
N SER A 51 7.03 7.79 9.63
CA SER A 51 6.61 6.74 10.56
C SER A 51 7.08 7.01 12.00
N ALA A 52 8.30 7.51 12.19
CA ALA A 52 8.79 7.93 13.50
C ALA A 52 7.95 9.10 14.08
N ALA A 53 7.65 10.11 13.27
CA ALA A 53 6.79 11.23 13.67
C ALA A 53 5.36 10.76 14.00
N LEU A 54 4.84 9.75 13.31
CA LEU A 54 3.57 9.10 13.65
C LEU A 54 3.61 8.43 15.02
N ALA A 55 4.67 7.67 15.31
CA ALA A 55 4.85 7.01 16.61
C ALA A 55 4.96 8.02 17.77
N GLU A 56 5.55 9.20 17.52
CA GLU A 56 5.62 10.30 18.48
C GLU A 56 4.33 11.15 18.56
N GLY A 57 3.31 10.85 17.74
CA GLY A 57 2.07 11.62 17.68
C GLY A 57 2.21 13.00 17.02
N ARG A 58 3.35 13.30 16.39
CA ARG A 58 3.62 14.55 15.65
C ARG A 58 2.98 14.52 14.27
N LEU A 59 1.65 14.54 14.25
CA LEU A 59 0.85 14.32 13.04
C LEU A 59 1.16 15.34 11.92
N GLU A 60 1.49 16.60 12.23
CA GLU A 60 1.81 17.61 11.18
C GLU A 60 3.15 17.35 10.52
N VAL A 61 4.13 16.92 11.30
CA VAL A 61 5.46 16.56 10.81
C VAL A 61 5.37 15.29 9.95
N ALA A 62 4.63 14.27 10.41
CA ALA A 62 4.38 13.06 9.64
C ALA A 62 3.70 13.36 8.29
N LYS A 63 2.69 14.24 8.30
CA LYS A 63 2.01 14.66 7.08
C LYS A 63 2.98 15.32 6.10
N ASP A 64 3.84 16.22 6.56
CA ASP A 64 4.78 16.93 5.70
C ASP A 64 5.77 15.96 5.03
N TYR A 65 6.33 15.02 5.80
CA TYR A 65 7.24 14.01 5.25
C TYR A 65 6.57 13.10 4.23
N HIS A 66 5.37 12.57 4.53
CA HIS A 66 4.66 11.69 3.61
C HIS A 66 4.00 12.43 2.44
N GLN A 67 3.84 13.75 2.47
CA GLN A 67 3.39 14.53 1.30
C GLN A 67 4.51 14.72 0.27
N ARG A 68 5.77 14.70 0.71
CA ARG A 68 6.95 14.85 -0.18
C ARG A 68 7.32 13.55 -0.88
N ALA A 69 7.09 12.41 -0.24
CA ALA A 69 7.45 11.09 -0.79
C ALA A 69 6.75 10.74 -2.12
N PRO A 70 5.43 11.02 -2.33
CA PRO A 70 4.76 10.77 -3.61
C PRO A 70 5.31 11.60 -4.78
N MET A 71 5.89 12.77 -4.53
CA MET A 71 6.52 13.59 -5.58
C MET A 71 7.79 12.92 -6.10
N ILE A 72 8.61 12.38 -5.19
CA ILE A 72 9.85 11.68 -5.54
C ILE A 72 9.55 10.30 -6.15
N GLY A 73 8.59 9.56 -5.59
CA GLY A 73 8.19 8.25 -6.09
C GLY A 73 7.69 8.28 -7.54
N LYS A 74 6.98 9.35 -7.95
CA LYS A 74 6.55 9.53 -9.35
C LYS A 74 7.71 9.73 -10.33
N GLU A 75 8.82 10.33 -9.86
CA GLU A 75 10.01 10.51 -10.69
C GLU A 75 10.84 9.22 -10.81
N LEU A 76 10.68 8.31 -9.85
CA LEU A 76 11.40 7.03 -9.77
C LEU A 76 10.58 5.84 -10.28
N ASP A 77 9.32 6.05 -10.65
CA ASP A 77 8.35 5.00 -10.94
C ASP A 77 8.18 3.99 -9.78
N ASP A 78 8.43 4.44 -8.54
CA ASP A 78 8.30 3.61 -7.34
C ASP A 78 6.87 3.63 -6.81
N GLU A 79 6.03 2.82 -7.45
CA GLU A 79 4.64 2.61 -7.05
C GLU A 79 4.49 2.08 -5.61
N ARG A 80 5.46 1.30 -5.10
CA ARG A 80 5.40 0.73 -3.75
C ARG A 80 5.62 1.83 -2.70
N GLY A 81 6.65 2.65 -2.88
CA GLY A 81 6.94 3.79 -2.01
C GLY A 81 5.82 4.81 -1.95
N ILE A 82 5.19 5.10 -3.10
CA ILE A 82 4.00 5.96 -3.19
C ILE A 82 2.86 5.36 -2.36
N ALA A 83 2.57 4.06 -2.54
CA ALA A 83 1.44 3.42 -1.85
C ALA A 83 1.63 3.35 -0.33
N ILE A 84 2.87 3.16 0.15
CA ILE A 84 3.19 3.23 1.60
C ILE A 84 2.88 4.62 2.13
N SER A 85 3.42 5.66 1.48
CA SER A 85 3.20 7.05 1.89
C SER A 85 1.72 7.43 1.94
N LEU A 86 0.93 6.95 0.97
CA LEU A 86 -0.51 7.18 0.91
C LEU A 86 -1.25 6.52 2.09
N ILE A 87 -0.86 5.31 2.51
CA ILE A 87 -1.44 4.69 3.71
C ILE A 87 -1.18 5.55 4.94
N ASP A 88 0.05 6.00 5.13
CA ASP A 88 0.42 6.76 6.32
C ASP A 88 -0.29 8.13 6.34
N LEU A 89 -0.44 8.78 5.18
CA LEU A 89 -1.28 9.97 5.04
C LEU A 89 -2.76 9.68 5.35
N GLY A 90 -3.27 8.53 4.94
CA GLY A 90 -4.61 8.05 5.28
C GLY A 90 -4.79 7.90 6.79
N LEU A 91 -3.80 7.32 7.48
CA LEU A 91 -3.80 7.15 8.92
C LEU A 91 -3.77 8.51 9.64
N VAL A 92 -2.88 9.41 9.24
CA VAL A 92 -2.83 10.78 9.76
C VAL A 92 -4.17 11.50 9.58
N ALA A 93 -4.78 11.39 8.39
CA ALA A 93 -6.06 12.01 8.11
C ALA A 93 -7.18 11.41 8.98
N ASN A 94 -7.17 10.09 9.19
CA ASN A 94 -8.15 9.39 10.02
C ASN A 94 -8.04 9.81 11.50
N LEU A 95 -6.81 9.87 12.04
CA LEU A 95 -6.55 10.34 13.41
C LEU A 95 -7.00 11.79 13.64
N ARG A 96 -6.98 12.61 12.58
CA ARG A 96 -7.52 13.99 12.60
C ARG A 96 -9.01 14.09 12.30
N LYS A 97 -9.73 12.97 12.23
CA LYS A 97 -11.16 12.90 11.88
C LYS A 97 -11.49 13.47 10.50
N LYS A 98 -10.52 13.55 9.59
CA LYS A 98 -10.71 13.92 8.18
C LYS A 98 -11.01 12.66 7.36
N THR A 99 -12.13 12.03 7.65
CA THR A 99 -12.52 10.70 7.12
C THR A 99 -12.58 10.65 5.60
N GLY A 100 -13.07 11.70 4.92
CA GLY A 100 -13.08 11.76 3.45
C GLY A 100 -11.69 11.74 2.83
N LYS A 101 -10.74 12.51 3.38
CA LYS A 101 -9.35 12.50 2.90
C LYS A 101 -8.64 11.17 3.19
N ALA A 102 -8.94 10.56 4.34
CA ALA A 102 -8.41 9.24 4.67
C ALA A 102 -8.85 8.19 3.65
N GLU A 103 -10.13 8.20 3.28
CA GLU A 103 -10.69 7.31 2.25
C GLU A 103 -10.02 7.51 0.89
N GLU A 104 -9.86 8.76 0.45
CA GLU A 104 -9.17 9.08 -0.81
C GLU A 104 -7.74 8.51 -0.84
N TYR A 105 -6.98 8.69 0.25
CA TYR A 105 -5.61 8.20 0.34
C TYR A 105 -5.53 6.66 0.37
N TYR A 106 -6.38 6.00 1.16
CA TYR A 106 -6.43 4.54 1.19
C TYR A 106 -6.87 3.96 -0.16
N GLN A 107 -7.81 4.60 -0.85
CA GLN A 107 -8.27 4.18 -2.17
C GLN A 107 -7.15 4.30 -3.22
N GLN A 108 -6.41 5.40 -3.23
CA GLN A 108 -5.26 5.56 -4.12
C GLN A 108 -4.19 4.49 -3.85
N ALA A 109 -3.86 4.24 -2.58
CA ALA A 109 -2.91 3.19 -2.20
C ALA A 109 -3.39 1.80 -2.64
N PHE A 110 -4.68 1.50 -2.45
CA PHE A 110 -5.30 0.25 -2.86
C PHE A 110 -5.20 0.04 -4.38
N THR A 111 -5.60 1.02 -5.18
CA THR A 111 -5.55 0.93 -6.65
C THR A 111 -4.14 0.74 -7.19
N ILE A 112 -3.13 1.40 -6.60
CA ILE A 112 -1.73 1.20 -6.99
C ILE A 112 -1.30 -0.24 -6.68
N ARG A 113 -1.62 -0.73 -5.48
CA ARG A 113 -1.20 -2.06 -5.03
C ARG A 113 -1.93 -3.18 -5.77
N GLU A 114 -3.19 -2.97 -6.13
CA GLU A 114 -3.99 -3.87 -6.94
C GLU A 114 -3.36 -4.05 -8.32
N LYS A 115 -2.96 -2.96 -8.99
CA LYS A 115 -2.27 -3.00 -10.28
C LYS A 115 -0.93 -3.74 -10.20
N SER A 116 -0.17 -3.52 -9.13
CA SER A 116 1.13 -4.17 -8.92
C SER A 116 1.05 -5.62 -8.45
N GLY A 117 -0.15 -6.12 -8.08
CA GLY A 117 -0.32 -7.45 -7.48
C GLY A 117 0.29 -7.62 -6.08
N TYR A 118 0.65 -6.51 -5.40
CA TYR A 118 1.30 -6.57 -4.09
C TYR A 118 0.31 -6.86 -2.96
N LYS A 119 0.06 -8.14 -2.71
CA LYS A 119 -0.93 -8.67 -1.76
C LYS A 119 -0.77 -8.17 -0.32
N GLU A 120 0.45 -8.13 0.20
CA GLU A 120 0.73 -7.63 1.55
C GLU A 120 0.36 -6.13 1.67
N GLY A 121 0.65 -5.35 0.63
CA GLY A 121 0.20 -3.97 0.54
C GLY A 121 -1.33 -3.86 0.50
N LEU A 122 -2.00 -4.70 -0.28
CA LEU A 122 -3.47 -4.72 -0.32
C LEU A 122 -4.07 -5.01 1.06
N ALA A 123 -3.48 -5.95 1.80
CA ALA A 123 -3.87 -6.26 3.17
C ALA A 123 -3.75 -5.04 4.09
N ARG A 124 -2.65 -4.29 4.01
CA ARG A 124 -2.48 -3.03 4.77
C ARG A 124 -3.52 -1.97 4.37
N SER A 125 -3.86 -1.85 3.09
CA SER A 125 -4.90 -0.90 2.64
C SER A 125 -6.27 -1.26 3.21
N LEU A 126 -6.62 -2.54 3.19
CA LEU A 126 -7.86 -3.05 3.80
C LEU A 126 -7.90 -2.83 5.31
N PHE A 127 -6.77 -2.99 6.00
CA PHE A 127 -6.67 -2.64 7.42
C PHE A 127 -6.97 -1.14 7.66
N GLY A 128 -6.40 -0.26 6.83
CA GLY A 128 -6.70 1.18 6.85
C GLY A 128 -8.18 1.51 6.67
N PHE A 129 -8.86 0.83 5.72
CA PHE A 129 -10.30 0.94 5.56
C PHE A 129 -11.09 0.45 6.79
N GLY A 130 -10.64 -0.63 7.43
CA GLY A 130 -11.24 -1.10 8.68
C GLY A 130 -11.16 -0.04 9.79
N LEU A 131 -10.00 0.62 9.95
CA LEU A 131 -9.83 1.73 10.90
C LEU A 131 -10.73 2.93 10.56
N LEU A 132 -10.92 3.22 9.27
CA LEU A 132 -11.82 4.28 8.82
C LEU A 132 -13.28 3.96 9.17
N SER A 133 -13.73 2.72 8.94
CA SER A 133 -15.07 2.25 9.29
C SER A 133 -15.34 2.31 10.79
N LEU A 134 -14.35 1.97 11.63
CA LEU A 134 -14.46 2.16 13.08
C LEU A 134 -14.66 3.63 13.46
N ASN A 135 -13.92 4.55 12.84
CA ASN A 135 -14.08 5.98 13.08
C ASN A 135 -15.44 6.50 12.60
N ARG A 136 -16.03 5.86 11.57
CA ARG A 136 -17.41 6.09 11.10
C ARG A 136 -18.48 5.44 12.00
N LYS A 137 -18.10 4.73 13.06
CA LYS A 137 -18.97 3.97 13.95
C LYS A 137 -19.72 2.82 13.24
N ASP A 138 -19.08 2.22 12.23
CA ASP A 138 -19.60 1.05 11.52
C ASP A 138 -18.69 -0.17 11.77
N PRO A 139 -18.89 -0.88 12.90
CA PRO A 139 -18.06 -2.04 13.26
C PRO A 139 -18.31 -3.26 12.36
N ALA A 140 -19.47 -3.34 11.71
CA ALA A 140 -19.80 -4.45 10.81
C ALA A 140 -18.94 -4.37 9.54
N THR A 141 -18.91 -3.21 8.89
CA THR A 141 -18.04 -2.98 7.73
C THR A 141 -16.57 -3.00 8.12
N ALA A 142 -16.21 -2.53 9.32
CA ALA A 142 -14.83 -2.63 9.80
C ALA A 142 -14.37 -4.09 9.92
N ARG A 143 -15.22 -4.97 10.46
CA ARG A 143 -14.94 -6.39 10.60
C ARG A 143 -14.70 -7.05 9.24
N ASP A 144 -15.52 -6.76 8.23
CA ASP A 144 -15.32 -7.30 6.87
C ASP A 144 -13.95 -6.90 6.31
N HIS A 145 -13.60 -5.61 6.39
CA HIS A 145 -12.31 -5.11 5.93
C HIS A 145 -11.12 -5.76 6.66
N PHE A 146 -11.20 -5.91 7.99
CA PHE A 146 -10.15 -6.59 8.75
C PHE A 146 -10.05 -8.08 8.44
N GLN A 147 -11.18 -8.77 8.23
CA GLN A 147 -11.17 -10.18 7.82
C GLN A 147 -10.56 -10.37 6.43
N ARG A 148 -10.86 -9.47 5.48
CA ARG A 148 -10.24 -9.48 4.15
C ARG A 148 -8.74 -9.20 4.23
N SER A 149 -8.33 -8.24 5.06
CA SER A 149 -6.93 -7.96 5.36
C SER A 149 -6.20 -9.19 5.91
N LEU A 150 -6.81 -9.84 6.91
CA LEU A 150 -6.26 -11.03 7.56
C LEU A 150 -6.05 -12.18 6.57
N ARG A 151 -7.05 -12.46 5.73
CA ARG A 151 -6.94 -13.49 4.69
C ARG A 151 -5.76 -13.24 3.75
N LEU A 152 -5.55 -11.99 3.33
CA LEU A 152 -4.43 -11.66 2.46
C LEU A 152 -3.08 -11.77 3.17
N PHE A 153 -2.97 -11.40 4.44
CA PHE A 153 -1.74 -11.61 5.21
C PHE A 153 -1.42 -13.09 5.41
N ASP A 154 -2.44 -13.91 5.70
CA ASP A 154 -2.29 -15.35 5.83
C ASP A 154 -1.90 -16.02 4.50
N GLU A 155 -2.46 -15.56 3.37
CA GLU A 155 -2.10 -16.03 2.03
C GLU A 155 -0.63 -15.78 1.67
N VAL A 156 -0.05 -14.67 2.13
CA VAL A 156 1.37 -14.34 1.86
C VAL A 156 2.32 -14.85 2.94
N GLY A 157 1.80 -15.50 3.99
CA GLY A 157 2.61 -16.00 5.11
C GLY A 157 3.14 -14.89 6.04
N ALA A 158 2.52 -13.71 6.04
CA ALA A 158 2.86 -12.59 6.93
C ALA A 158 2.24 -12.82 8.32
N THR A 159 2.85 -13.70 9.11
CA THR A 159 2.31 -14.19 10.38
C THR A 159 2.26 -13.11 11.47
N LEU A 160 3.25 -12.23 11.53
CA LEU A 160 3.30 -11.14 12.51
C LEU A 160 2.15 -10.15 12.26
N GLU A 161 1.99 -9.71 11.01
CA GLU A 161 0.92 -8.80 10.62
C GLU A 161 -0.45 -9.44 10.81
N SER A 162 -0.62 -10.73 10.48
CA SER A 162 -1.90 -11.41 10.69
C SER A 162 -2.24 -11.54 12.18
N GLU A 163 -1.26 -11.79 13.04
CA GLU A 163 -1.44 -11.76 14.50
C GLU A 163 -1.78 -10.37 15.03
N ASP A 164 -1.12 -9.32 14.54
CA ASP A 164 -1.40 -7.94 14.92
C ASP A 164 -2.84 -7.55 14.56
N VAL A 165 -3.31 -7.90 13.35
CA VAL A 165 -4.69 -7.68 12.94
C VAL A 165 -5.67 -8.46 13.82
N ARG A 166 -5.39 -9.74 14.13
CA ARG A 166 -6.25 -10.54 15.04
C ARG A 166 -6.31 -9.94 16.44
N SER A 167 -5.16 -9.51 16.97
CA SER A 167 -5.04 -8.88 18.29
C SER A 167 -5.84 -7.57 18.33
N PHE A 168 -5.69 -6.74 17.30
CA PHE A 168 -6.44 -5.50 17.15
C PHE A 168 -7.95 -5.75 17.06
N MET A 169 -8.39 -6.68 16.21
CA MET A 169 -9.80 -7.07 16.10
C MET A 169 -10.35 -7.54 17.45
N ARG A 170 -9.61 -8.40 18.16
CA ARG A 170 -10.02 -8.90 19.48
C ARG A 170 -10.18 -7.77 20.48
N LYS A 171 -9.27 -6.80 20.49
CA LYS A 171 -9.33 -5.66 21.42
C LYS A 171 -10.47 -4.72 21.07
N GLU A 172 -10.54 -4.28 19.83
CA GLU A 172 -11.39 -3.16 19.41
C GLU A 172 -12.82 -3.62 19.07
N LEU A 173 -12.99 -4.77 18.40
CA LEU A 173 -14.31 -5.28 18.04
C LEU A 173 -14.96 -6.05 19.20
N ASN A 174 -14.22 -6.79 20.03
CA ASN A 174 -14.83 -7.44 21.20
C ASN A 174 -15.11 -6.46 22.33
N SER A 175 -14.38 -5.33 22.41
CA SER A 175 -14.77 -4.22 23.29
C SER A 175 -16.10 -3.58 22.87
N GLN A 176 -16.46 -3.68 21.58
CA GLN A 176 -17.70 -3.11 21.04
C GLN A 176 -18.83 -4.15 20.90
N LEU A 177 -18.52 -5.45 20.96
CA LEU A 177 -19.47 -6.56 20.94
C LEU A 177 -19.17 -7.56 22.07
N MET A 178 -19.93 -7.48 23.17
CA MET A 178 -20.50 -8.70 23.73
C MET A 178 -21.99 -8.69 23.42
N PRO A 179 -22.40 -9.46 22.39
CA PRO A 179 -23.26 -10.60 22.71
C PRO A 179 -22.48 -11.92 22.57
N PRO A 180 -22.63 -12.85 23.52
CA PRO A 180 -21.90 -14.13 23.59
C PRO A 180 -22.26 -15.17 22.51
N GLU A 181 -23.03 -14.81 21.47
CA GLU A 181 -23.63 -15.79 20.57
C GLU A 181 -22.69 -16.25 19.44
N GLN A 182 -21.90 -15.35 18.83
CA GLN A 182 -20.96 -15.72 17.75
C GLN A 182 -19.67 -16.39 18.25
N ALA A 183 -19.35 -16.26 19.55
CA ALA A 183 -18.27 -17.02 20.16
C ALA A 183 -18.57 -18.54 20.15
N ARG A 184 -19.84 -18.93 20.21
CA ARG A 184 -20.27 -20.34 20.23
C ARG A 184 -20.14 -21.01 18.85
N GLU A 185 -20.39 -20.30 17.76
CA GLU A 185 -20.26 -20.88 16.41
C GLU A 185 -18.80 -21.13 16.01
N SER A 186 -17.86 -20.28 16.47
CA SER A 186 -16.42 -20.50 16.22
C SER A 186 -15.81 -21.64 17.06
N CYS A 187 -16.37 -21.94 18.24
CA CYS A 187 -15.99 -23.10 19.03
C CYS A 187 -16.60 -24.41 18.51
N LEU A 188 -17.65 -24.35 17.70
CA LEU A 188 -18.30 -25.53 17.12
C LEU A 188 -17.64 -26.02 15.81
N PHE A 189 -16.73 -25.25 15.22
CA PHE A 189 -16.02 -25.61 13.98
C PHE A 189 -14.48 -25.55 14.12
N GLY A 190 -13.96 -26.07 15.24
CA GLY A 190 -12.55 -26.45 15.37
C GLY A 190 -12.26 -27.79 14.65
N PRO A 191 -11.03 -28.03 14.18
CA PRO A 191 -10.74 -29.12 13.24
C PRO A 191 -10.88 -30.49 13.90
N GLU A 192 -11.76 -31.34 13.37
CA GLU A 192 -11.70 -32.76 13.66
C GLU A 192 -10.37 -33.34 13.15
N ARG A 193 -9.41 -33.50 14.06
CA ARG A 193 -8.39 -34.55 13.98
C ARG A 193 -8.49 -35.36 15.26
N GLY A 194 -9.06 -36.55 15.11
CA GLY A 194 -9.32 -37.47 16.20
C GLY A 194 -8.08 -38.10 16.81
N LEU A 195 -8.32 -38.93 17.83
CA LEU A 195 -7.49 -40.07 18.22
C LEU A 195 -8.32 -40.98 19.16
N ASP A 196 -8.52 -42.21 18.68
CA ASP A 196 -8.56 -43.51 19.36
C ASP A 196 -9.40 -43.81 20.63
N ARG A 197 -10.41 -44.69 20.43
CA ARG A 197 -10.66 -46.04 21.05
C ARG A 197 -10.14 -46.31 22.48
N PRO A 198 -10.88 -47.08 23.34
CA PRO A 198 -11.12 -48.52 23.09
C PRO A 198 -12.39 -49.18 23.70
N GLY A 199 -12.79 -50.31 23.09
CA GLY A 199 -13.18 -51.57 23.77
C GLY A 199 -14.58 -51.75 24.39
N ALA A 200 -15.13 -52.95 24.16
CA ALA A 200 -16.26 -53.63 24.84
C ALA A 200 -17.66 -53.02 24.58
N GLU A 201 -18.70 -53.74 24.16
CA GLU A 201 -19.06 -55.18 24.18
C GLU A 201 -19.77 -55.58 22.87
#